data_AF-A0AAV3QMF0-F1
#
_entry.id   AF-A0AAV3QMF0-F1
#
_cell.length_a   1.000
_cell.length_b   1.000
_cell.length_c   1.000
_cell.angle_alpha   90.00
_cell.angle_beta   90.00
_cell.angle_gamma   90.00
#
_symmetry.space_group_name_H-M   'P 1'
#
loop_
_entity.id
_entity.type
_entity.pdbx_description
1 polymer ?
#
loop_
_entity_poly.entity_id
_entity_poly.type
_entity_poly.pdbx_seq_one_letter_code
_entity_poly.pdbx_strand_id
1 'polypeptide(L)'
;MRGVGGPLLCIGDLLSDVDESNSINGFGIQQLSNSTLNPILDSQILHPEHLTNLFQEHYEQLDKALSGTGHSWTALTLKLCTALEMAKKLIQTTSSDSEVLLGKVRELKRILNRRDAAIEALKGIQGSVKNN
;
A
#
# COMPACT_ATOMS: atom_id res chain seq x y z
N MET A 1 3.50 25.25 57.71
CA MET A 1 3.12 25.68 56.34
C MET A 1 2.43 24.50 55.68
N ARG A 2 1.09 24.50 55.58
CA ARG A 2 0.36 23.46 54.84
C ARG A 2 0.53 23.75 53.36
N GLY A 3 1.43 23.04 52.69
CA GLY A 3 1.47 23.03 51.24
C GLY A 3 0.20 22.35 50.74
N VAL A 4 -0.71 23.14 50.18
CA VAL A 4 -1.92 22.62 49.54
C VAL A 4 -1.45 22.08 48.18
N GLY A 5 -1.26 20.77 48.09
CA GLY A 5 -1.04 20.10 46.81
C GLY A 5 -2.29 20.29 45.95
N GLY A 6 -2.12 20.87 44.76
CA GLY A 6 -3.21 21.03 43.80
C GLY A 6 -3.80 19.68 43.36
N PRO A 7 -4.93 19.69 42.63
CA PRO A 7 -5.52 18.48 42.08
C PRO A 7 -4.50 17.75 41.22
N LEU A 8 -4.35 16.44 41.43
CA LEU A 8 -3.56 15.58 40.55
C LEU A 8 -4.23 15.59 39.17
N LEU A 9 -3.48 16.00 38.14
CA LEU A 9 -3.91 15.86 36.76
C LEU A 9 -4.20 14.38 36.49
N CYS A 10 -5.40 14.10 35.98
CA CYS A 10 -5.79 12.75 35.63
C CYS A 10 -5.00 12.33 34.38
N ILE A 11 -4.77 11.02 34.20
CA ILE A 11 -4.16 10.52 32.95
C ILE A 11 -4.94 11.00 31.71
N GLY A 12 -6.24 11.29 31.86
CA GLY A 12 -7.08 11.88 30.83
C GLY A 12 -6.68 13.30 30.41
N ASP A 13 -6.16 14.13 31.33
CA ASP A 13 -5.69 15.49 31.02
C ASP A 13 -4.35 15.47 30.24
N LEU A 14 -3.60 14.36 30.33
CA LEU A 14 -2.36 14.16 29.55
C LEU A 14 -2.64 13.61 28.16
N LEU A 15 -3.70 12.81 28.00
CA LEU A 15 -4.04 12.15 26.74
C LEU A 15 -4.88 13.03 25.81
N SER A 16 -5.45 14.13 26.31
CA SER A 16 -6.21 15.09 25.48
C SER A 16 -5.37 15.70 24.36
N ASP A 17 -4.09 15.99 24.62
CA ASP A 17 -3.20 16.63 23.65
C ASP A 17 -2.76 15.66 22.52
N VAL A 18 -2.97 14.35 22.72
CA VAL A 18 -2.57 13.30 21.77
C VAL A 18 -3.64 13.05 20.70
N ASP A 19 -4.91 13.38 20.98
CA ASP A 19 -6.03 13.20 20.04
C ASP A 19 -6.15 14.39 19.05
N GLU A 20 -5.57 15.55 19.38
CA GLU A 20 -5.74 16.78 18.60
C GLU A 20 -4.94 16.82 17.28
N SER A 21 -4.09 15.83 17.01
CA SER A 21 -3.37 15.72 15.73
C SER A 21 -4.16 15.03 14.61
N ASN A 22 -5.38 14.55 14.88
CA ASN A 22 -6.20 13.83 13.91
C ASN A 22 -7.34 14.67 13.29
N SER A 23 -7.15 15.99 13.20
CA SER A 23 -7.92 16.80 12.24
C SER A 23 -7.43 16.49 10.83
N ILE A 24 -8.12 15.54 10.20
CA ILE A 24 -8.07 15.23 8.77
C ILE A 24 -8.51 16.49 8.01
N ASN A 25 -7.59 17.42 7.75
CA ASN A 25 -7.67 18.42 6.69
C ASN A 25 -6.38 19.24 6.65
N GLY A 26 -5.42 18.76 5.86
CA GLY A 26 -4.21 19.50 5.56
C GLY A 26 -3.02 18.56 5.43
N PHE A 27 -2.51 18.42 4.21
CA PHE A 27 -1.18 17.88 3.96
C PHE A 27 -0.14 18.68 4.75
N GLY A 28 0.17 18.24 5.96
CA GLY A 28 1.16 18.84 6.84
C GLY A 28 2.21 17.81 7.19
N ILE A 29 3.20 17.64 6.32
CA ILE A 29 4.48 17.01 6.66
C ILE A 29 5.12 17.90 7.74
N GLN A 30 4.88 17.60 9.01
CA GLN A 30 5.69 18.18 10.08
C GLN A 30 7.04 17.46 10.09
N GLN A 31 8.04 18.18 9.61
CA GLN A 31 9.46 17.86 9.72
C GLN A 31 9.82 17.57 11.18
N LEU A 32 9.90 16.29 11.54
CA LEU A 32 10.75 15.87 12.65
C LEU A 32 12.16 15.68 12.09
N SER A 33 12.89 16.78 12.01
CA SER A 33 14.32 16.78 11.71
C SER A 33 15.06 16.09 12.87
N ASN A 34 15.57 14.89 12.60
CA ASN A 34 16.85 14.33 13.08
C ASN A 34 16.76 12.81 13.40
N SER A 35 16.48 12.03 12.38
CA SER A 35 17.26 10.82 12.12
C SER A 35 17.10 10.52 10.64
N THR A 36 18.23 10.42 9.95
CA THR A 36 18.39 10.15 8.52
C THR A 36 17.29 9.25 7.97
N LEU A 37 16.20 9.85 7.47
CA LEU A 37 15.23 9.18 6.64
C LEU A 37 15.94 8.95 5.32
N ASN A 38 16.59 7.79 5.23
CA ASN A 38 17.13 7.31 3.97
C ASN A 38 15.98 7.34 2.95
N PRO A 39 16.11 8.04 1.80
CA PRO A 39 15.14 8.03 0.70
C PRO A 39 15.12 6.68 -0.04
N ILE A 40 15.57 5.61 0.63
CA ILE A 40 15.67 4.25 0.12
C ILE A 40 14.32 3.52 0.22
N LEU A 41 13.36 4.08 0.96
CA LEU A 41 12.05 3.47 1.17
C LEU A 41 11.19 3.44 -0.10
N ASP A 42 11.36 4.38 -1.03
CA ASP A 42 10.52 4.45 -2.24
C ASP A 42 10.92 3.46 -3.34
N SER A 43 12.18 3.00 -3.36
CA SER A 43 12.67 2.10 -4.43
C SER A 43 12.85 0.65 -3.99
N GLN A 44 12.98 0.36 -2.69
CA GLN A 44 13.16 -1.03 -2.21
C GLN A 44 11.85 -1.77 -1.92
N ILE A 45 10.72 -1.05 -1.79
CA ILE A 45 9.37 -1.66 -1.64
C ILE A 45 8.89 -2.29 -2.96
N LEU A 46 9.58 -2.04 -4.08
CA LEU A 46 9.15 -2.47 -5.42
C LEU A 46 9.19 -3.98 -5.66
N HIS A 47 9.87 -4.78 -4.82
CA HIS A 47 9.89 -6.23 -5.00
C HIS A 47 9.12 -6.96 -3.88
N PRO A 48 7.98 -7.62 -4.20
CA PRO A 48 7.14 -8.31 -3.22
C PRO A 48 7.88 -9.32 -2.33
N GLU A 49 8.95 -9.93 -2.83
CA GLU A 49 9.76 -10.90 -2.09
C GLU A 49 10.61 -10.27 -0.97
N HIS A 50 10.91 -8.96 -1.05
CA HIS A 50 11.60 -8.24 0.01
C HIS A 50 10.65 -7.80 1.13
N LEU A 51 9.34 -7.73 0.85
CA LEU A 51 8.33 -7.36 1.83
C LEU A 51 8.21 -8.40 2.95
N THR A 52 8.27 -9.70 2.62
CA THR A 52 8.19 -10.78 3.61
C THR A 52 9.37 -10.74 4.58
N ASN A 53 10.59 -10.51 4.06
CA ASN A 53 11.79 -10.40 4.89
C ASN A 53 11.75 -9.16 5.79
N LEU A 54 11.29 -8.02 5.27
CA LEU A 54 11.13 -6.79 6.04
C LEU A 54 10.06 -6.94 7.13
N PHE A 55 8.96 -7.65 6.83
CA PHE A 55 7.92 -7.94 7.80
C PHE A 55 8.43 -8.80 8.95
N GLN A 56 9.20 -9.85 8.62
CA GLN A 56 9.85 -10.72 9.59
C GLN A 56 10.82 -9.95 10.48
N GLU A 57 11.68 -9.12 9.90
CA GLU A 57 12.64 -8.30 10.65
C GLU A 57 11.93 -7.32 11.62
N HIS A 58 10.89 -6.63 11.16
CA HIS A 58 10.14 -5.71 12.03
C HIS A 58 9.34 -6.44 13.10
N TYR A 59 8.84 -7.63 12.81
CA TYR A 59 8.17 -8.46 13.80
C TYR A 59 9.15 -8.91 14.90
N GLU A 60 10.34 -9.36 14.54
CA GLU A 60 11.39 -9.73 15.51
C GLU A 60 11.85 -8.54 16.36
N GLN A 61 11.97 -7.36 15.75
CA GLN A 61 12.26 -6.12 16.48
C GLN A 61 11.14 -5.76 17.47
N LEU A 62 9.88 -5.95 17.07
CA LEU A 62 8.72 -5.74 17.93
C LEU A 62 8.68 -6.74 19.10
N ASP A 63 8.90 -8.03 18.82
CA ASP A 63 8.92 -9.08 19.84
C ASP A 63 10.01 -8.83 20.90
N LYS A 64 11.19 -8.40 20.45
CA LYS A 64 12.28 -7.97 21.33
C LYS A 64 11.92 -6.73 22.15
N ALA A 65 11.21 -5.77 21.56
CA ALA A 65 10.76 -4.57 22.26
C ALA A 65 9.67 -4.87 23.30
N LEU A 66 8.76 -5.80 23.01
CA LEU A 66 7.71 -6.27 23.91
C LEU A 66 8.28 -7.06 25.11
N SER A 67 9.38 -7.77 24.90
CA SER A 67 10.13 -8.45 25.97
C SER A 67 10.94 -7.48 26.85
N GLY A 68 11.13 -6.24 26.40
CA GLY A 68 11.83 -5.19 27.14
C GLY A 68 10.90 -4.37 28.03
N THR A 69 11.49 -3.48 28.83
CA THR A 69 10.75 -2.55 29.71
C THR A 69 10.47 -1.19 29.06
N GLY A 70 10.81 -1.01 27.79
CA GLY A 70 10.68 0.25 27.05
C GLY A 70 9.34 0.40 26.32
N HIS A 71 9.03 1.63 25.89
CA HIS A 71 7.82 1.93 25.11
C HIS A 71 8.05 1.92 23.59
N SER A 72 9.20 1.45 23.11
CA SER A 72 9.51 1.40 21.67
C SER A 72 8.56 0.48 20.89
N TRP A 73 7.89 -0.46 21.56
CA TRP A 73 6.92 -1.36 20.94
C TRP A 73 5.73 -0.60 20.32
N THR A 74 5.30 0.54 20.87
CA THR A 74 4.17 1.30 20.31
C THR A 74 4.50 1.86 18.92
N ALA A 75 5.69 2.45 18.78
CA ALA A 75 6.19 2.97 17.50
C ALA A 75 6.44 1.85 16.49
N LEU A 76 6.97 0.70 16.93
CA LEU A 76 7.20 -0.48 16.08
C LEU A 76 5.89 -1.10 15.60
N THR A 77 4.89 -1.22 16.48
CA THR A 77 3.54 -1.68 16.11
C THR A 77 2.91 -0.75 15.07
N LEU A 78 2.99 0.57 15.28
CA LEU A 78 2.45 1.53 14.31
C LEU A 78 3.12 1.39 12.95
N LYS A 79 4.47 1.27 12.94
CA LYS A 79 5.25 1.08 11.70
C LYS A 79 4.83 -0.20 10.96
N LEU A 80 4.62 -1.30 11.68
CA LEU A 80 4.17 -2.57 11.11
C LEU A 80 2.76 -2.43 10.49
N CYS A 81 1.83 -1.80 11.21
CA CYS A 81 0.47 -1.54 10.73
C CYS A 81 0.46 -0.66 9.48
N THR A 82 1.27 0.41 9.44
CA THR A 82 1.39 1.27 8.25
C THR A 82 1.97 0.51 7.06
N ALA A 83 2.98 -0.32 7.27
CA ALA A 83 3.55 -1.17 6.22
C ALA A 83 2.52 -2.15 5.63
N LEU A 84 1.69 -2.78 6.48
CA LEU A 84 0.61 -3.66 6.03
C LEU A 84 -0.45 -2.94 5.22
N GLU A 85 -0.86 -1.75 5.66
CA GLU A 85 -1.87 -0.96 4.94
C GLU A 85 -1.35 -0.52 3.56
N MET A 86 -0.06 -0.18 3.45
CA MET A 86 0.57 0.10 2.15
C MET A 86 0.64 -1.13 1.26
N ALA A 87 1.03 -2.29 1.80
CA ALA A 87 1.05 -3.56 1.06
C ALA A 87 -0.35 -3.94 0.55
N LYS A 88 -1.38 -3.78 1.39
CA LYS A 88 -2.78 -4.01 1.01
C LYS A 88 -3.20 -3.09 -0.13
N LYS A 89 -2.88 -1.80 -0.06
CA LYS A 89 -3.18 -0.84 -1.14
C LYS A 89 -2.49 -1.24 -2.44
N LEU A 90 -1.22 -1.64 -2.38
CA LEU A 90 -0.46 -2.10 -3.54
C LEU A 90 -1.08 -3.34 -4.21
N ILE A 91 -1.54 -4.30 -3.42
CA ILE A 91 -2.25 -5.49 -3.93
C ILE A 91 -3.56 -5.08 -4.61
N GLN A 92 -4.32 -4.17 -4.00
CA GLN A 92 -5.58 -3.70 -4.56
C GLN A 92 -5.38 -2.98 -5.89
N THR A 93 -4.41 -2.07 -5.99
CA THR A 93 -4.11 -1.35 -7.24
C THR A 93 -3.62 -2.30 -8.32
N THR A 94 -2.75 -3.25 -7.97
CA THR A 94 -2.26 -4.27 -8.91
C THR A 94 -3.41 -5.15 -9.42
N SER A 95 -4.31 -5.57 -8.53
CA SER A 95 -5.48 -6.37 -8.90
C SER A 95 -6.39 -5.59 -9.86
N SER A 96 -6.72 -4.33 -9.55
CA SER A 96 -7.57 -3.51 -10.42
C SER A 96 -6.93 -3.27 -11.80
N ASP A 97 -5.62 -3.02 -11.84
CA ASP A 97 -4.90 -2.79 -13.10
C ASP A 97 -4.87 -4.06 -13.95
N SER A 98 -4.69 -5.23 -13.32
CA SER A 98 -4.71 -6.52 -13.99
C SER A 98 -6.09 -6.85 -14.60
N GLU A 99 -7.18 -6.50 -13.91
CA GLU A 99 -8.54 -6.68 -14.42
C GLU A 99 -8.83 -5.77 -15.62
N VAL A 100 -8.40 -4.51 -15.55
CA VAL A 100 -8.51 -3.55 -16.66
C VAL A 100 -7.71 -4.04 -17.87
N LEU A 101 -6.49 -4.52 -17.65
CA LEU A 101 -5.65 -5.07 -18.71
C LEU A 101 -6.28 -6.31 -19.35
N LEU A 102 -6.80 -7.24 -18.53
CA LEU A 102 -7.52 -8.42 -19.01
C LEU A 102 -8.74 -8.04 -19.86
N GLY A 103 -9.48 -7.00 -19.45
CA GLY A 103 -10.57 -6.43 -20.25
C GLY A 103 -10.10 -5.96 -21.63
N LYS A 104 -9.01 -5.21 -21.70
CA LYS A 104 -8.42 -4.73 -22.97
C LYS A 104 -7.94 -5.88 -23.86
N VAL A 105 -7.30 -6.90 -23.29
CA VAL A 105 -6.86 -8.10 -24.03
C VAL A 105 -8.05 -8.86 -24.61
N ARG A 106 -9.15 -8.96 -23.85
CA ARG A 106 -10.39 -9.59 -24.33
C ARG A 106 -11.00 -8.83 -25.51
N GLU A 107 -10.98 -7.50 -25.47
CA GLU A 107 -11.43 -6.66 -26.57
C GLU A 107 -10.60 -6.88 -27.83
N LEU A 108 -9.27 -6.84 -27.70
CA LEU A 108 -8.34 -7.08 -28.80
C LEU A 108 -8.56 -8.46 -29.44
N LYS A 109 -8.79 -9.49 -28.62
CA LYS A 109 -9.12 -10.84 -29.14
C LYS A 109 -10.41 -10.84 -29.96
N ARG A 110 -11.44 -10.09 -29.56
CA ARG A 110 -12.68 -9.98 -30.33
C ARG A 110 -12.44 -9.29 -31.68
N ILE A 111 -11.64 -8.23 -31.70
CA ILE A 111 -11.27 -7.50 -32.93
C ILE A 111 -10.51 -8.44 -33.89
N LEU A 112 -9.56 -9.22 -33.36
CA LEU A 112 -8.78 -10.18 -34.14
C LEU A 112 -9.66 -11.26 -34.76
N ASN A 113 -10.56 -11.86 -33.98
CA ASN A 113 -11.53 -12.85 -34.50
C ASN A 113 -12.39 -12.27 -35.63
N ARG A 114 -12.82 -11.01 -35.50
CA ARG A 114 -13.60 -10.32 -36.55
C ARG A 114 -12.75 -10.13 -37.82
N ARG A 115 -11.48 -9.74 -37.66
CA ARG A 115 -10.54 -9.59 -38.77
C ARG A 115 -10.35 -10.91 -39.51
N ASP A 116 -10.15 -12.00 -38.77
CA ASP A 116 -9.91 -13.32 -39.36
C ASP A 116 -11.16 -13.84 -40.07
N ALA A 117 -12.36 -13.65 -39.50
CA ALA A 117 -13.61 -13.98 -40.17
C ALA A 117 -13.79 -13.21 -41.49
N ALA A 118 -13.44 -11.92 -41.53
CA ALA A 118 -13.49 -11.12 -42.75
C ALA A 118 -12.48 -11.60 -43.81
N ILE A 119 -11.29 -12.01 -43.39
CA ILE A 119 -10.26 -12.57 -44.28
C ILE A 119 -10.72 -13.89 -44.89
N GLU A 120 -11.30 -14.78 -44.09
CA GLU A 120 -11.84 -16.06 -44.58
C GLU A 120 -13.01 -15.84 -45.56
N ALA A 121 -13.90 -14.88 -45.27
CA ALA A 121 -14.97 -14.51 -46.21
C ALA A 121 -14.41 -14.00 -47.56
N LEU A 122 -13.37 -13.15 -47.52
CA LEU A 122 -12.70 -12.65 -48.71
C LEU A 122 -12.04 -13.77 -49.53
N LYS A 123 -11.36 -14.71 -48.87
CA LYS A 123 -10.77 -15.89 -49.54
C LYS A 123 -11.84 -16.73 -50.23
N GLY A 124 -12.99 -16.94 -49.59
CA GLY A 124 -14.12 -17.66 -50.18
C GLY A 124 -14.63 -17.02 -51.47
N ILE A 125 -14.77 -15.69 -51.49
CA ILE A 125 -15.19 -14.94 -52.69
C ILE A 125 -14.12 -15.04 -53.79
N GLN A 126 -12.84 -14.87 -53.44
CA GLN A 126 -11.74 -14.95 -54.41
C GLN A 126 -11.62 -16.35 -55.04
N GLY A 127 -11.85 -17.42 -54.27
CA GLY A 127 -11.92 -18.79 -54.78
C GLY A 127 -13.09 -19.01 -55.74
N SER A 128 -14.24 -18.39 -55.48
CA SER A 128 -15.41 -18.47 -56.35
C SER A 128 -15.25 -17.70 -57.67
N VAL A 129 -14.47 -16.61 -57.69
CA VAL A 129 -14.20 -15.81 -58.91
C VAL A 129 -13.19 -16.48 -59.84
N LYS A 130 -12.29 -17.33 -59.33
CA LYS A 130 -11.27 -18.02 -60.13
C LYS A 130 -11.74 -19.30 -60.83
N ASN A 131 -12.92 -19.80 -60.49
CA ASN A 131 -13.47 -21.07 -60.97
C ASN A 131 -14.65 -20.90 -61.95
N ASN A 132 -14.87 -19.69 -62.47
CA ASN A 132 -15.81 -19.35 -63.54
C ASN A 132 -15.03 -18.82 -64.75
#